data_AF-A0A2V7JP49-F1
#
_entry.id   AF-A0A2V7JP49-F1
#
_cell.length_a   1.000
_cell.length_b   1.000
_cell.length_c   1.000
_cell.angle_alpha   90.00
_cell.angle_beta   90.00
_cell.angle_gamma   90.00
#
_symmetry.space_group_name_H-M   'P 1'
#
loop_
_entity.id
_entity.type
_entity.pdbx_description
1 polymer ?
#
loop_
_entity_poly.entity_id
_entity_poly.type
_entity_poly.pdbx_seq_one_letter_code
_entity_poly.pdbx_strand_id
1 'polypeptide(L)'
;AQNKFWPMHDALFATQTRWENLPSPAPVFDSLAQSTGVDMKRWRDCVTSGKMRPLIEGDHDRAQRAGASATPSFMIGDKLLAGAMPIAELQKAIDSAMVKNRKQ
;
A
#
# COMPACT_ATOMS: atom_id res chain seq x y z
N ALA A 1 -3.46 14.38 7.66
CA ALA A 1 -4.01 13.01 7.64
C ALA A 1 -5.16 12.89 8.65
N GLN A 2 -5.98 11.83 8.60
CA GLN A 2 -7.12 11.60 9.51
C GLN A 2 -6.97 10.35 10.39
N ASN A 3 -5.78 9.75 10.46
CA ASN A 3 -5.46 8.54 11.24
C ASN A 3 -6.33 7.30 10.91
N LYS A 4 -6.71 7.13 9.64
CA LYS A 4 -7.54 6.01 9.15
C LYS A 4 -6.87 5.20 8.04
N PHE A 5 -5.53 5.15 8.03
CA PHE A 5 -4.79 4.43 6.99
C PHE A 5 -5.16 2.93 6.99
N TRP A 6 -4.93 2.22 8.09
CA TRP A 6 -5.19 0.77 8.17
C TRP A 6 -6.67 0.41 7.94
N PRO A 7 -7.65 1.08 8.58
CA PRO A 7 -9.06 0.81 8.30
C PRO A 7 -9.43 0.99 6.82
N MET A 8 -8.91 2.03 6.15
CA MET A 8 -9.18 2.27 4.72
C MET A 8 -8.45 1.24 3.84
N HIS A 9 -7.19 0.94 4.15
CA HIS A 9 -6.40 -0.08 3.48
C HIS A 9 -7.10 -1.44 3.50
N ASP A 10 -7.52 -1.89 4.67
CA ASP A 10 -8.15 -3.20 4.85
C ASP A 10 -9.51 -3.25 4.12
N ALA A 11 -10.28 -2.16 4.19
CA ALA A 11 -11.54 -2.05 3.47
C ALA A 11 -11.36 -2.11 1.94
N LEU A 12 -10.32 -1.48 1.39
CA LEU A 12 -9.99 -1.54 -0.03
C LEU A 12 -9.65 -2.97 -0.48
N PHE A 13 -8.76 -3.65 0.23
CA PHE A 13 -8.37 -5.03 -0.08
C PHE A 13 -9.53 -6.02 0.09
N ALA A 14 -10.30 -5.91 1.18
CA ALA A 14 -11.44 -6.78 1.44
C ALA A 14 -12.58 -6.65 0.41
N THR A 15 -12.61 -5.53 -0.33
CA THR A 15 -13.65 -5.25 -1.33
C THR A 15 -13.11 -5.15 -2.75
N GLN A 16 -11.88 -5.60 -3.02
CA GLN A 16 -11.21 -5.42 -4.31
C GLN A 16 -12.05 -5.86 -5.51
N THR A 17 -12.68 -7.03 -5.43
CA THR A 17 -13.55 -7.58 -6.48
C THR A 17 -14.74 -6.69 -6.84
N ARG A 18 -15.12 -5.73 -5.98
CA ARG A 18 -16.21 -4.80 -6.22
C ARG A 18 -15.80 -3.57 -7.03
N TRP A 19 -14.52 -3.23 -7.06
CA TRP A 19 -14.06 -1.96 -7.65
C TRP A 19 -12.95 -2.12 -8.69
N GLU A 20 -12.23 -3.25 -8.73
CA GLU A 20 -11.08 -3.45 -9.62
C GLU A 20 -11.41 -3.34 -11.12
N ASN A 21 -12.65 -3.69 -11.51
CA ASN A 21 -13.10 -3.67 -12.90
C ASN A 21 -13.98 -2.45 -13.22
N LEU A 22 -14.12 -1.49 -12.30
CA LEU A 22 -14.93 -0.29 -12.54
C LEU A 22 -14.17 0.73 -13.39
N PRO A 23 -14.85 1.43 -14.34
CA PRO A 23 -14.24 2.56 -15.06
C PRO A 23 -13.80 3.68 -14.13
N SER A 24 -14.47 3.83 -12.98
CA SER A 24 -14.09 4.77 -11.93
C SER A 24 -14.44 4.17 -10.55
N PRO A 25 -13.44 3.85 -9.72
CA PRO A 25 -13.68 3.32 -8.38
C PRO A 25 -13.94 4.43 -7.34
N ALA A 26 -13.87 5.71 -7.73
CA ALA A 26 -13.98 6.84 -6.80
C ALA A 26 -15.25 6.83 -5.92
N PRO A 27 -16.46 6.50 -6.43
CA PRO A 27 -17.66 6.42 -5.58
C PRO A 27 -17.57 5.32 -4.52
N VAL A 28 -16.94 4.18 -4.84
CA VAL A 28 -16.70 3.09 -3.89
C VAL A 28 -15.71 3.56 -2.83
N PHE A 29 -14.63 4.22 -3.23
CA PHE A 29 -13.62 4.72 -2.29
C PHE A 29 -14.17 5.79 -1.35
N ASP A 30 -15.06 6.68 -1.82
CA ASP A 30 -15.78 7.63 -0.97
C ASP A 30 -16.65 6.91 0.07
N SER A 31 -17.37 5.85 -0.34
CA SER A 31 -18.21 5.04 0.55
C SER A 31 -17.37 4.32 1.62
N LEU A 32 -16.24 3.72 1.23
CA LEU A 32 -15.31 3.07 2.16
C LEU A 32 -14.66 4.08 3.10
N ALA A 33 -14.25 5.25 2.61
CA ALA A 33 -13.68 6.29 3.44
C ALA A 33 -14.70 6.76 4.49
N GLN A 34 -15.95 7.02 4.08
CA GLN A 34 -17.03 7.42 4.98
C GLN A 34 -17.27 6.38 6.09
N SER A 35 -17.25 5.08 5.78
CA SER A 35 -17.46 4.02 6.78
C SER A 35 -16.35 3.95 7.84
N THR A 36 -15.15 4.45 7.54
CA THR A 36 -14.05 4.55 8.52
C THR A 36 -14.15 5.78 9.44
N GLY A 37 -15.14 6.65 9.21
CA GLY A 37 -15.41 7.84 10.02
C GLY A 37 -14.50 9.02 9.72
N VAL A 38 -13.99 9.14 8.49
CA VAL A 38 -13.25 10.34 8.07
C VAL A 38 -14.21 11.53 7.88
N ASP A 39 -13.68 12.73 8.08
CA ASP A 39 -14.33 13.95 7.59
C ASP A 39 -14.33 13.92 6.05
N MET A 40 -15.53 13.81 5.48
CA MET A 40 -15.72 13.67 4.04
C MET A 40 -15.38 14.94 3.26
N LYS A 41 -15.50 16.12 3.86
CA LYS A 41 -15.07 17.37 3.21
C LYS A 41 -13.55 17.36 3.07
N ARG A 42 -12.83 17.10 4.17
CA ARG A 42 -11.36 17.02 4.18
C ARG A 42 -10.84 15.89 3.30
N TRP A 43 -11.56 14.76 3.24
CA TRP A 43 -11.25 13.64 2.34
C TRP A 43 -11.34 14.07 0.87
N ARG A 44 -12.49 14.61 0.43
CA ARG A 44 -12.68 15.03 -0.96
C ARG A 44 -11.71 16.12 -1.35
N ASP A 45 -11.53 17.14 -0.51
CA ASP A 45 -10.54 18.19 -0.73
C ASP A 45 -9.12 17.60 -0.87
N CYS A 46 -8.80 16.52 -0.15
CA CYS A 46 -7.50 15.85 -0.25
C CYS A 46 -7.33 15.08 -1.55
N VAL A 47 -8.36 14.34 -1.99
CA VAL A 47 -8.33 13.52 -3.20
C VAL A 47 -8.31 14.40 -4.45
N THR A 48 -9.09 15.48 -4.49
CA THR A 48 -9.24 16.31 -5.69
C THR A 48 -8.15 17.35 -5.86
N SER A 49 -7.53 17.84 -4.78
CA SER A 49 -6.51 18.89 -4.85
C SER A 49 -5.19 18.45 -5.49
N GLY A 50 -4.94 17.15 -5.65
CA GLY A 50 -3.68 16.63 -6.19
C GLY A 50 -2.47 16.84 -5.27
N LYS A 51 -2.64 17.37 -4.06
CA LYS A 51 -1.55 17.70 -3.12
C LYS A 51 -0.68 16.52 -2.71
N MET A 52 -1.17 15.28 -2.87
CA MET A 52 -0.44 14.05 -2.55
C MET A 52 0.35 13.51 -3.75
N ARG A 53 0.20 14.07 -4.96
CA ARG A 53 0.86 13.58 -6.17
C ARG A 53 2.38 13.50 -6.06
N PRO A 54 3.10 14.49 -5.50
CA PRO A 54 4.56 14.36 -5.32
C PRO A 54 4.98 13.18 -4.42
N LEU A 55 4.15 12.82 -3.43
CA LEU A 55 4.42 11.66 -2.58
C LEU A 55 4.19 10.36 -3.33
N ILE A 56 3.10 10.26 -4.12
CA ILE A 56 2.78 9.10 -4.95
C ILE A 56 3.88 8.86 -5.99
N GLU A 57 4.32 9.90 -6.70
CA GLU A 57 5.42 9.84 -7.66
C GLU A 57 6.73 9.44 -6.97
N GLY A 58 7.02 10.01 -5.79
CA GLY A 58 8.18 9.64 -5.01
C GLY A 58 8.18 8.17 -4.55
N ASP A 59 7.03 7.61 -4.15
CA ASP A 59 6.88 6.19 -3.81
C ASP A 59 7.09 5.30 -5.04
N HIS A 60 6.47 5.66 -6.17
CA HIS A 60 6.64 4.97 -7.45
C HIS A 60 8.12 4.89 -7.85
N ASP A 61 8.82 6.02 -7.84
CA ASP A 61 10.23 6.08 -8.24
C ASP A 61 11.14 5.31 -7.27
N ARG A 62 10.82 5.30 -5.96
CA ARG A 62 11.53 4.49 -4.98
C ARG A 62 11.35 3.00 -5.28
N ALA A 63 10.14 2.56 -5.60
CA ALA A 63 9.86 1.16 -5.95
C ALA A 63 10.64 0.74 -7.20
N GLN A 64 10.66 1.57 -8.23
CA GLN A 64 11.43 1.32 -9.46
C GLN A 64 12.93 1.24 -9.21
N ARG A 65 13.50 2.20 -8.48
CA ARG A 65 14.94 2.18 -8.11
C ARG A 65 15.31 0.98 -7.24
N ALA A 66 14.38 0.50 -6.42
CA ALA A 66 14.55 -0.71 -5.64
C ALA A 66 14.47 -2.00 -6.48
N GLY A 67 14.12 -1.92 -7.77
CA GLY A 67 14.01 -3.06 -8.68
C GLY A 67 12.65 -3.76 -8.65
N ALA A 68 11.63 -3.19 -7.99
CA ALA A 68 10.30 -3.79 -7.95
C ALA A 68 9.65 -3.76 -9.35
N SER A 69 9.44 -4.95 -9.93
CA SER A 69 8.89 -5.13 -11.28
C SER A 69 7.50 -5.76 -11.32
N ALA A 70 6.97 -6.18 -10.15
CA ALA A 70 5.64 -6.77 -10.01
C ALA A 70 5.03 -6.42 -8.66
N THR A 71 3.70 -6.54 -8.55
CA THR A 71 2.96 -6.38 -7.29
C THR A 71 2.33 -7.71 -6.86
N PRO A 72 2.44 -8.10 -5.56
CA PRO A 72 3.25 -7.46 -4.53
C PRO A 72 4.76 -7.69 -4.75
N SER A 73 5.59 -6.79 -4.22
CA SER A 73 7.03 -6.98 -4.04
C SER A 73 7.41 -6.58 -2.61
N PHE A 74 8.32 -7.32 -2.00
CA PHE A 74 8.75 -7.12 -0.61
C PHE A 74 10.26 -6.86 -0.55
N MET A 75 10.67 -5.79 0.11
CA MET A 75 12.06 -5.55 0.48
C MET A 75 12.26 -5.97 1.94
N ILE A 76 13.07 -7.00 2.18
CA ILE A 76 13.35 -7.55 3.51
C ILE A 76 14.86 -7.52 3.75
N GLY A 77 15.31 -6.55 4.55
CA GLY A 77 16.74 -6.25 4.69
C GLY A 77 17.33 -5.81 3.34
N ASP A 78 18.30 -6.57 2.83
CA ASP A 78 18.96 -6.37 1.53
C ASP A 78 18.34 -7.18 0.38
N LYS A 79 17.26 -7.93 0.64
CA LYS A 79 16.64 -8.82 -0.35
C LYS A 79 15.33 -8.26 -0.88
N LEU A 80 15.23 -8.19 -2.20
CA LEU A 80 13.97 -7.98 -2.90
C LEU A 80 13.34 -9.34 -3.27
N LEU A 81 12.10 -9.55 -2.87
CA LEU A 81 11.26 -10.70 -3.22
C LEU A 81 10.09 -10.23 -4.07
N ALA A 82 9.98 -10.71 -5.30
CA ALA A 82 8.90 -10.34 -6.21
C ALA A 82 7.78 -11.40 -6.21
N GLY A 83 6.53 -10.94 -6.24
CA GLY A 83 5.34 -11.78 -6.31
C GLY A 83 4.75 -12.15 -4.95
N ALA A 84 3.54 -12.74 -5.01
CA ALA A 84 2.84 -13.27 -3.84
C ALA A 84 3.47 -14.60 -3.42
N MET A 85 4.55 -14.53 -2.63
CA MET A 85 5.27 -15.68 -2.11
C MET A 85 4.52 -16.36 -0.96
N PRO A 86 4.73 -17.67 -0.71
CA PRO A 86 4.23 -18.33 0.49
C PRO A 86 4.74 -17.66 1.77
N ILE A 87 3.91 -17.62 2.81
CA ILE A 87 4.25 -17.01 4.11
C ILE A 87 5.55 -17.58 4.69
N ALA A 88 5.80 -18.88 4.52
CA ALA A 88 7.03 -19.52 5.00
C ALA A 88 8.30 -18.94 4.37
N GLU A 89 8.26 -18.56 3.09
CA GLU A 89 9.40 -17.93 2.40
C GLU A 89 9.64 -16.51 2.90
N LEU A 90 8.56 -15.75 3.16
CA LEU A 90 8.66 -14.42 3.77
C LEU A 90 9.24 -14.50 5.18
N GLN A 91 8.78 -15.44 6.01
CA GLN A 91 9.28 -15.64 7.38
C GLN A 91 10.79 -15.95 7.38
N LYS A 92 11.22 -16.87 6.52
CA LYS A 92 12.64 -17.23 6.37
C LYS A 92 13.51 -16.04 5.96
N ALA A 93 13.00 -15.17 5.08
CA ALA A 93 13.69 -13.96 4.68
C ALA A 93 13.83 -12.96 5.84
N ILE A 94 12.77 -12.79 6.64
CA ILE A 94 12.78 -11.93 7.84
C ILE A 94 13.79 -12.45 8.86
N ASP A 95 13.73 -13.73 9.21
CA ASP A 95 14.63 -14.36 10.19
C ASP A 95 16.10 -14.19 9.76
N SER A 96 16.38 -14.40 8.48
CA SER A 96 17.71 -14.19 7.90
C SER A 96 18.19 -12.74 8.04
N ALA A 97 17.32 -11.77 7.77
CA ALA A 97 17.64 -10.35 7.88
C ALA A 97 17.91 -9.94 9.34
N MET A 98 17.12 -10.46 10.28
CA MET A 98 17.29 -10.20 11.71
C MET A 98 18.61 -10.74 12.26
N VAL A 99 19.07 -11.91 11.77
CA VAL A 99 20.37 -12.48 12.17
C VAL A 99 21.54 -11.69 11.59
N LYS A 100 21.47 -11.30 10.30
CA LYS A 100 22.52 -10.48 9.66
C LYS A 100 22.72 -9.15 10.38
N ASN A 101 21.63 -8.45 10.72
CA ASN A 101 21.69 -7.14 11.36
C ASN A 101 22.23 -7.18 12.80
N ARG A 102 22.22 -8.34 13.47
CA ARG A 102 22.83 -8.51 14.80
C ARG A 102 24.34 -8.77 14.76
N LYS A 103 24.88 -9.12 13.58
CA LYS A 103 26.30 -9.42 13.39
C LYS A 103 27.09 -8.24 12.81
N GLN A 104 26.42 -7.14 12.46
CA GLN A 104 27.00 -5.85 12.12
C GLN A 104 26.97 -4.96 13.37
#